data_AF-A0A6P8NKJ2-F1
#
_entry.id   AF-A0A6P8NKJ2-F1
#
_cell.length_a   1.000
_cell.length_b   1.000
_cell.length_c   1.000
_cell.angle_alpha   90.00
_cell.angle_beta   90.00
_cell.angle_gamma   90.00
#
_symmetry.space_group_name_H-M   'P 1'
#
loop_
_entity.id
_entity.type
_entity.pdbx_description
1 polymer ?
#
loop_
_entity_poly.entity_id
_entity_poly.type
_entity_poly.pdbx_seq_one_letter_code
_entity_poly.pdbx_strand_id
1 'polypeptide(L)'
;MFNRSGYQALPVGDFDRFPSGAGLYGSQKSLWHFGSVKNDLDHFTVITGQYFPGDKSQSCLSWICHGIVTVLATVLLVLTFPISGWFSIKIIPNYEQVVVFRLGRVKHPKGPGVVVLLPFIDQWQRVDLRIRAFNVPPCKVTTKDGAIISVGADIQFHISNPVLSVMAVQNLNATTRMTAQNLMVATLSKKHLKEIQMEKLRILDHLLVDLNENTRFWGLEVDRVELIFEAVLKPPEDFVPGPLVVPPTVPGLEGLVGPIQQLAMHFLNNRLAVANQSSDQNEKPEAGETVELMNELDPPSVVPVPCKADFGADEMISAVELFLSESLVGQVGACYQFNIIRPEGERKTYFLDLTTGKGKAGHGVPELKPDVILEMAEADLQSMVCGDLRPLGAYMSGKLLVHGDLRTTLKIEEVFKAMTRR
;
A
#
# COMPACT_ATOMS: atom_id res chain seq x y z
N MET A 1 31.62 9.82 -38.06
CA MET A 1 30.29 9.50 -37.48
C MET A 1 30.46 8.43 -36.40
N PHE A 2 29.46 8.27 -35.55
CA PHE A 2 29.43 7.33 -34.41
C PHE A 2 29.74 5.87 -34.86
N ASN A 3 30.28 4.97 -34.03
CA ASN A 3 29.83 4.73 -32.65
C ASN A 3 30.92 4.14 -31.71
N ARG A 4 30.91 4.55 -30.44
CA ARG A 4 31.65 3.91 -29.33
C ARG A 4 30.87 4.15 -28.03
N SER A 5 30.19 3.12 -27.55
CA SER A 5 29.65 3.04 -26.18
C SER A 5 29.76 1.58 -25.75
N GLY A 6 30.41 1.33 -24.61
CA GLY A 6 30.70 -0.01 -24.13
C GLY A 6 29.73 -0.42 -23.02
N TYR A 7 28.94 -1.46 -23.26
CA TYR A 7 28.25 -2.17 -22.20
C TYR A 7 29.18 -3.25 -21.65
N GLN A 8 29.64 -3.07 -20.41
CA GLN A 8 30.42 -4.07 -19.68
C GLN A 8 29.48 -4.80 -18.72
N ALA A 9 29.25 -6.08 -18.96
CA ALA A 9 28.42 -6.91 -18.07
C ALA A 9 29.12 -7.10 -16.71
N LEU A 10 28.36 -6.96 -15.62
CA LEU A 10 28.82 -7.34 -14.29
C LEU A 10 28.75 -8.87 -14.14
N PRO A 11 29.69 -9.49 -13.38
CA PRO A 11 29.72 -10.93 -13.20
C PRO A 11 28.49 -11.42 -12.41
N VAL A 12 27.92 -12.54 -12.83
CA VAL A 12 26.84 -13.23 -12.10
C VAL A 12 27.43 -13.81 -10.80
N GLY A 13 26.72 -13.60 -9.69
CA GLY A 13 27.09 -14.16 -8.39
C GLY A 13 26.99 -15.69 -8.37
N ASP A 14 28.07 -16.34 -7.94
CA ASP A 14 28.17 -17.79 -7.85
C ASP A 14 27.21 -18.35 -6.79
N PHE A 15 26.41 -19.36 -7.14
CA PHE A 15 25.33 -19.91 -6.31
C PHE A 15 25.39 -21.43 -6.14
N ASP A 16 26.49 -22.08 -6.53
CA ASP A 16 26.68 -23.54 -6.36
C ASP A 16 27.14 -23.90 -4.93
N ARG A 17 26.23 -23.76 -3.96
CA ARG A 17 26.34 -24.40 -2.63
C ARG A 17 24.98 -24.83 -2.07
N PHE A 18 24.64 -26.10 -2.24
CA PHE A 18 24.31 -27.07 -1.17
C PHE A 18 24.24 -28.50 -1.80
N PRO A 19 24.41 -29.59 -1.02
CA PRO A 19 25.05 -30.80 -1.55
C PRO A 19 24.12 -31.81 -2.26
N SER A 20 24.63 -32.36 -3.36
CA SER A 20 24.07 -33.54 -4.04
C SER A 20 24.29 -34.83 -3.24
N GLY A 21 23.27 -35.26 -2.49
CA GLY A 21 23.19 -36.62 -1.92
C GLY A 21 22.54 -37.60 -2.90
N ALA A 22 23.19 -38.72 -3.21
CA ALA A 22 22.70 -39.69 -4.19
C ALA A 22 21.55 -40.56 -3.66
N GLY A 23 20.58 -40.91 -4.51
CA GLY A 23 19.34 -41.60 -4.11
C GLY A 23 18.59 -42.32 -5.23
N LEU A 24 19.29 -43.07 -6.09
CA LEU A 24 18.65 -43.93 -7.10
C LEU A 24 18.13 -45.23 -6.47
N TYR A 25 16.82 -45.32 -6.21
CA TYR A 25 16.04 -46.56 -6.39
C TYR A 25 14.54 -46.23 -6.49
N GLY A 26 13.82 -46.92 -7.38
CA GLY A 26 12.45 -46.56 -7.75
C GLY A 26 11.36 -47.20 -6.89
N SER A 27 10.16 -46.59 -6.90
CA SER A 27 8.91 -47.26 -6.49
C SER A 27 7.72 -46.67 -7.23
N GLN A 28 6.80 -47.52 -7.72
CA GLN A 28 5.49 -47.06 -8.19
C GLN A 28 4.64 -46.59 -7.01
N LYS A 29 4.08 -45.38 -7.08
CA LYS A 29 2.83 -44.98 -6.39
C LYS A 29 2.33 -43.61 -6.86
N SER A 30 1.03 -43.36 -6.64
CA SER A 30 0.32 -42.09 -6.77
C SER A 30 0.32 -41.41 -8.16
N LEU A 31 -0.61 -41.85 -9.02
CA LEU A 31 -1.05 -41.06 -10.19
C LEU A 31 -2.14 -40.01 -9.81
N TRP A 32 -2.38 -39.79 -8.50
CA TRP A 32 -3.56 -39.07 -8.00
C TRP A 32 -3.24 -38.23 -6.75
N HIS A 33 -2.42 -37.18 -6.90
CA HIS A 33 -2.32 -36.13 -5.87
C HIS A 33 -3.56 -35.23 -5.90
N PHE A 34 -4.68 -35.73 -5.38
CA PHE A 34 -5.93 -34.98 -5.23
C PHE A 34 -5.96 -34.14 -3.93
N GLY A 35 -4.81 -33.54 -3.59
CA GLY A 35 -4.61 -32.75 -2.37
C GLY A 35 -4.56 -31.24 -2.66
N SER A 36 -5.10 -30.44 -1.74
CA SER A 36 -5.06 -28.97 -1.76
C SER A 36 -5.79 -28.25 -2.93
N VAL A 37 -6.78 -28.88 -3.57
CA VAL A 37 -7.67 -28.17 -4.53
C VAL A 37 -8.72 -27.31 -3.81
N LYS A 38 -9.07 -27.63 -2.55
CA LYS A 38 -10.23 -27.04 -1.86
C LYS A 38 -10.02 -25.57 -1.50
N ASN A 39 -8.91 -25.25 -0.83
CA ASN A 39 -8.59 -23.89 -0.36
C ASN A 39 -8.49 -22.88 -1.51
N ASP A 40 -7.96 -23.29 -2.66
CA ASP A 40 -7.84 -22.44 -3.85
C ASP A 40 -9.20 -22.28 -4.59
N LEU A 41 -10.11 -23.24 -4.45
CA LEU A 41 -11.50 -23.10 -4.91
C LEU A 41 -12.27 -22.07 -4.06
N ASP A 42 -12.07 -22.10 -2.74
CA ASP A 42 -12.67 -21.16 -1.80
C ASP A 42 -12.09 -19.75 -2.01
N HIS A 43 -10.77 -19.61 -2.18
CA HIS A 43 -10.11 -18.34 -2.51
C HIS A 43 -10.55 -17.77 -3.87
N PHE A 44 -10.62 -18.61 -4.91
CA PHE A 44 -11.14 -18.22 -6.24
C PHE A 44 -12.60 -17.76 -6.18
N THR A 45 -13.47 -18.44 -5.42
CA THR A 45 -14.89 -18.07 -5.32
C THR A 45 -15.11 -16.83 -4.46
N VAL A 46 -14.30 -16.59 -3.44
CA VAL A 46 -14.30 -15.32 -2.68
C VAL A 46 -13.86 -14.16 -3.57
N ILE A 47 -12.72 -14.26 -4.26
CA ILE A 47 -12.24 -13.19 -5.15
C ILE A 47 -13.23 -12.91 -6.27
N THR A 48 -13.67 -13.93 -7.02
CA THR A 48 -14.62 -13.72 -8.11
C THR A 48 -15.97 -13.20 -7.60
N GLY A 49 -16.46 -13.68 -6.45
CA GLY A 49 -17.70 -13.20 -5.83
C GLY A 49 -17.64 -11.78 -5.25
N GLN A 50 -16.46 -11.28 -4.88
CA GLN A 50 -16.26 -9.90 -4.41
C GLN A 50 -16.19 -8.90 -5.58
N TYR A 51 -15.37 -9.17 -6.59
CA TYR A 51 -15.17 -8.24 -7.72
C TYR A 51 -16.24 -8.35 -8.81
N PHE A 52 -16.84 -9.53 -8.99
CA PHE A 52 -17.84 -9.80 -10.01
C PHE A 52 -19.05 -10.49 -9.36
N PRO A 53 -19.99 -9.74 -8.76
CA PRO A 53 -21.20 -10.28 -8.16
C PRO A 53 -22.13 -10.85 -9.24
N GLY A 54 -21.83 -12.07 -9.67
CA GLY A 54 -22.52 -12.74 -10.76
C GLY A 54 -24.01 -12.91 -10.47
N ASP A 55 -24.82 -12.61 -11.48
CA ASP A 55 -26.29 -12.65 -11.42
C ASP A 55 -26.82 -13.92 -10.75
N LYS A 56 -27.26 -13.77 -9.49
CA LYS A 56 -27.97 -14.82 -8.73
C LYS A 56 -29.38 -15.07 -9.25
N SER A 57 -29.83 -14.24 -10.20
CA SER A 57 -31.07 -14.28 -10.96
C SER A 57 -31.10 -15.35 -12.07
N GLN A 58 -30.12 -16.28 -12.11
CA GLN A 58 -30.11 -17.39 -13.07
C GLN A 58 -31.31 -18.33 -12.88
N SER A 59 -32.38 -18.06 -13.62
CA SER A 59 -33.53 -18.95 -13.79
C SER A 59 -33.07 -20.38 -14.05
N CYS A 60 -33.73 -21.37 -13.45
CA CYS A 60 -33.38 -22.80 -13.54
C CYS A 60 -33.13 -23.27 -14.99
N LEU A 61 -33.90 -22.73 -15.95
CA LEU A 61 -33.75 -22.92 -17.40
C LEU A 61 -32.34 -22.60 -17.93
N SER A 62 -31.65 -21.58 -17.41
CA SER A 62 -30.27 -21.23 -17.83
C SER A 62 -29.25 -22.28 -17.40
N TRP A 63 -29.44 -22.86 -16.21
CA TRP A 63 -28.59 -23.93 -15.70
C TRP A 63 -28.83 -25.25 -16.44
N ILE A 64 -30.12 -25.59 -16.68
CA ILE A 64 -30.53 -26.75 -17.50
C ILE A 64 -29.99 -26.62 -18.94
N CYS A 65 -30.16 -25.47 -19.59
CA CYS A 65 -29.67 -25.21 -20.95
C CYS A 65 -28.14 -25.35 -21.03
N HIS A 66 -27.40 -24.72 -20.11
CA HIS A 66 -25.95 -24.87 -20.02
C HIS A 66 -25.55 -26.35 -19.79
N GLY A 67 -26.27 -27.08 -18.94
CA GLY A 67 -26.12 -28.53 -18.77
C GLY A 67 -26.24 -29.29 -20.09
N ILE A 68 -27.39 -29.17 -20.78
CA ILE A 68 -27.68 -29.85 -22.05
C ILE A 68 -26.62 -29.54 -23.11
N VAL A 69 -26.27 -28.27 -23.30
CA VAL A 69 -25.28 -27.85 -24.31
C VAL A 69 -23.89 -28.42 -24.00
N THR A 70 -23.48 -28.48 -22.72
CA THR A 70 -22.20 -29.11 -22.34
C THR A 70 -22.19 -30.62 -22.46
N VAL A 71 -23.31 -31.30 -22.19
CA VAL A 71 -23.46 -32.75 -22.42
C VAL A 71 -23.39 -33.05 -23.92
N LEU A 72 -24.14 -32.34 -24.75
CA LEU A 72 -24.16 -32.52 -26.21
C LEU A 72 -22.76 -32.39 -26.83
N ALA A 73 -22.00 -31.36 -26.47
CA ALA A 73 -20.64 -31.19 -26.98
C ALA A 73 -19.65 -32.23 -26.43
N THR A 74 -19.87 -32.74 -25.21
CA THR A 74 -19.05 -33.83 -24.66
C THR A 74 -19.32 -35.14 -25.40
N VAL A 75 -20.59 -35.44 -25.72
CA VAL A 75 -20.98 -36.58 -26.56
C VAL A 75 -20.40 -36.43 -27.97
N LEU A 76 -20.47 -35.24 -28.57
CA LEU A 76 -19.88 -34.96 -29.88
C LEU A 76 -18.36 -35.14 -29.88
N LEU A 77 -17.65 -34.68 -28.85
CA LEU A 77 -16.20 -34.90 -28.67
C LEU A 77 -15.87 -36.40 -28.67
N VAL A 78 -16.60 -37.20 -27.90
CA VAL A 78 -16.41 -38.67 -27.83
C VAL A 78 -16.72 -39.33 -29.17
N LEU A 79 -17.82 -38.95 -29.84
CA LEU A 79 -18.24 -39.51 -31.13
C LEU A 79 -17.31 -39.12 -32.29
N THR A 80 -16.54 -38.04 -32.16
CA THR A 80 -15.55 -37.57 -33.15
C THR A 80 -14.09 -37.89 -32.76
N PHE A 81 -13.90 -38.76 -31.76
CA PHE A 81 -12.61 -39.32 -31.42
C PHE A 81 -12.12 -40.26 -32.55
N PRO A 82 -10.82 -40.28 -32.92
CA PRO A 82 -9.69 -39.61 -32.29
C PRO A 82 -9.46 -38.15 -32.73
N ILE A 83 -10.11 -37.69 -33.81
CA ILE A 83 -9.81 -36.41 -34.47
C ILE A 83 -10.01 -35.22 -33.52
N SER A 84 -11.11 -35.22 -32.75
CA SER A 84 -11.39 -34.19 -31.74
C SER A 84 -10.33 -34.13 -30.64
N GLY A 85 -9.76 -35.27 -30.24
CA GLY A 85 -8.80 -35.37 -29.16
C GLY A 85 -7.53 -34.55 -29.42
N TRP A 86 -7.02 -34.59 -30.66
CA TRP A 86 -5.83 -33.84 -31.06
C TRP A 86 -6.01 -32.31 -30.98
N PHE A 87 -7.22 -31.81 -31.22
CA PHE A 87 -7.54 -30.38 -31.07
C PHE A 87 -7.92 -29.99 -29.63
N SER A 88 -8.52 -30.91 -28.88
CA SER A 88 -9.00 -30.68 -27.51
C SER A 88 -7.89 -30.68 -26.46
N ILE A 89 -6.82 -31.47 -26.70
CA ILE A 89 -5.67 -31.61 -25.80
C ILE A 89 -4.68 -30.47 -26.07
N LYS A 90 -4.47 -29.59 -25.09
CA LYS A 90 -3.40 -28.58 -25.13
C LYS A 90 -2.43 -28.72 -23.97
N ILE A 91 -1.15 -28.64 -24.30
CA ILE A 91 -0.05 -28.55 -23.34
C ILE A 91 0.22 -27.07 -23.02
N ILE A 92 0.38 -26.77 -21.74
CA ILE A 92 0.63 -25.44 -21.18
C ILE A 92 1.91 -25.52 -20.33
N PRO A 93 2.91 -24.65 -20.55
CA PRO A 93 4.17 -24.68 -19.80
C PRO A 93 4.02 -24.11 -18.38
N ASN A 94 4.94 -24.45 -17.48
CA ASN A 94 4.89 -24.12 -16.04
C ASN A 94 4.80 -22.63 -15.66
N TYR A 95 5.00 -21.72 -16.62
CA TYR A 95 4.95 -20.27 -16.44
C TYR A 95 3.73 -19.61 -17.11
N GLU A 96 2.89 -20.39 -17.79
CA GLU A 96 1.59 -19.94 -18.31
C GLU A 96 0.46 -20.55 -17.48
N GLN A 97 -0.59 -19.79 -17.25
CA GLN A 97 -1.87 -20.25 -16.70
C GLN A 97 -2.98 -19.93 -17.70
N VAL A 98 -3.97 -20.82 -17.84
CA VAL A 98 -5.05 -20.64 -18.80
C VAL A 98 -6.37 -20.34 -18.11
N VAL A 99 -6.92 -19.17 -18.42
CA VAL A 99 -8.31 -18.82 -18.07
C VAL A 99 -9.22 -19.43 -19.13
N VAL A 100 -10.26 -20.15 -18.71
CA VAL A 100 -11.21 -20.82 -19.60
C VAL A 100 -12.60 -20.22 -19.39
N PHE A 101 -13.22 -19.78 -20.49
CA PHE A 101 -14.59 -19.28 -20.54
C PHE A 101 -15.47 -20.31 -21.24
N ARG A 102 -16.49 -20.78 -20.54
CA ARG A 102 -17.47 -21.75 -21.05
C ARG A 102 -18.82 -21.06 -21.19
N LEU A 103 -19.30 -20.89 -22.42
CA LEU A 103 -20.58 -20.21 -22.72
C LEU A 103 -20.68 -18.84 -22.01
N GLY A 104 -19.60 -18.04 -22.07
CA GLY A 104 -19.51 -16.73 -21.41
C GLY A 104 -19.25 -16.75 -19.90
N ARG A 105 -19.27 -17.91 -19.23
CA ARG A 105 -18.98 -18.03 -17.80
C ARG A 105 -17.52 -18.41 -17.56
N VAL A 106 -16.83 -17.65 -16.71
CA VAL A 106 -15.46 -17.96 -16.29
C VAL A 106 -15.42 -19.26 -15.47
N LYS A 107 -14.40 -20.08 -15.69
CA LYS A 107 -14.07 -21.24 -14.85
C LYS A 107 -12.81 -20.96 -14.03
N HIS A 108 -12.69 -21.69 -12.92
CA HIS A 108 -11.46 -21.75 -12.14
C HIS A 108 -10.26 -22.05 -13.07
N PRO A 109 -9.19 -21.22 -13.02
CA PRO A 109 -8.12 -21.23 -14.01
C PRO A 109 -7.38 -22.55 -14.01
N LYS A 110 -6.81 -22.92 -15.15
CA LYS A 110 -6.04 -24.15 -15.29
C LYS A 110 -4.55 -23.86 -15.23
N GLY A 111 -3.91 -24.45 -14.23
CA GLY A 111 -2.47 -24.52 -14.10
C GLY A 111 -1.80 -25.34 -15.22
N PRO A 112 -0.47 -25.49 -15.16
CA PRO A 112 0.32 -26.06 -16.24
C PRO A 112 0.13 -27.56 -16.42
N GLY A 113 0.62 -28.07 -17.55
CA GLY A 113 0.48 -29.47 -17.96
C GLY A 113 -0.54 -29.64 -19.08
N VAL A 114 -1.26 -30.77 -19.06
CA VAL A 114 -2.25 -31.12 -20.08
C VAL A 114 -3.64 -30.66 -19.67
N VAL A 115 -4.24 -29.77 -20.47
CA VAL A 115 -5.62 -29.30 -20.28
C VAL A 115 -6.46 -29.73 -21.49
N VAL A 116 -7.61 -30.36 -21.19
CA VAL A 116 -8.62 -30.72 -22.18
C VAL A 116 -9.66 -29.60 -22.26
N LEU A 117 -9.86 -29.06 -23.45
CA LEU A 117 -10.79 -27.98 -23.77
C LEU A 117 -11.89 -28.52 -24.70
N LEU A 118 -13.16 -28.18 -24.44
CA LEU A 118 -14.25 -28.57 -25.34
C LEU A 118 -14.20 -27.71 -26.63
N PRO A 119 -14.08 -28.31 -27.83
CA PRO A 119 -14.15 -27.56 -29.07
C PRO A 119 -15.52 -26.89 -29.21
N PHE A 120 -15.56 -25.78 -29.93
CA PHE A 120 -16.73 -24.89 -30.12
C PHE A 120 -17.28 -24.18 -28.87
N ILE A 121 -17.14 -24.74 -27.66
CA ILE A 121 -17.71 -24.20 -26.42
C ILE A 121 -16.70 -23.45 -25.55
N ASP A 122 -15.49 -23.99 -25.36
CA ASP A 122 -14.51 -23.42 -24.45
C ASP A 122 -13.61 -22.43 -25.18
N GLN A 123 -13.79 -21.14 -24.90
CA GLN A 123 -12.80 -20.12 -25.20
C GLN A 123 -11.70 -20.17 -24.12
N TRP A 124 -10.44 -19.97 -24.52
CA TRP A 124 -9.29 -20.08 -23.62
C TRP A 124 -8.32 -18.94 -23.90
N GLN A 125 -7.77 -18.35 -22.83
CA GLN A 125 -6.76 -17.31 -22.90
C GLN A 125 -5.56 -17.71 -22.05
N ARG A 126 -4.37 -17.69 -22.65
CA ARG A 126 -3.09 -17.86 -21.94
C ARG A 126 -2.71 -16.54 -21.28
N VAL A 127 -2.32 -16.64 -20.02
CA VAL A 127 -1.72 -15.57 -19.24
C VAL A 127 -0.35 -16.05 -18.77
N ASP A 128 0.66 -15.24 -18.94
CA ASP A 128 2.06 -15.51 -18.57
C ASP A 128 2.32 -14.86 -17.22
N LEU A 129 2.77 -15.65 -16.25
CA LEU A 129 2.94 -15.23 -14.86
C LEU A 129 4.33 -14.62 -14.58
N ARG A 130 5.21 -14.54 -15.58
CA ARG A 130 6.56 -13.99 -15.45
C ARG A 130 6.54 -12.47 -15.24
N ILE A 131 7.58 -11.99 -14.55
CA ILE A 131 7.89 -10.56 -14.45
C ILE A 131 8.08 -9.99 -15.87
N ARG A 132 7.44 -8.85 -16.13
CA ARG A 132 7.41 -8.14 -17.40
C ARG A 132 7.78 -6.68 -17.14
N ALA A 133 8.77 -6.18 -17.88
CA ALA A 133 9.13 -4.77 -17.87
C ALA A 133 8.30 -3.99 -18.91
N PHE A 134 7.90 -2.76 -18.58
CA PHE A 134 7.42 -1.80 -19.56
C PHE A 134 7.86 -0.38 -19.24
N ASN A 135 8.21 0.35 -20.29
CA ASN A 135 8.45 1.78 -20.24
C ASN A 135 7.14 2.59 -20.25
N VAL A 136 7.07 3.56 -19.34
CA VAL A 136 6.15 4.70 -19.37
C VAL A 136 6.84 5.82 -20.17
N PRO A 137 6.19 6.41 -21.20
CA PRO A 137 6.81 7.46 -22.01
C PRO A 137 7.12 8.70 -21.16
N PRO A 138 8.23 9.41 -21.44
CA PRO A 138 8.60 10.60 -20.69
C PRO A 138 7.55 11.70 -20.85
N CYS A 139 7.17 12.32 -19.74
CA CYS A 139 6.17 13.38 -19.71
C CYS A 139 6.66 14.58 -18.88
N LYS A 140 6.13 15.76 -19.21
CA LYS A 140 6.52 17.02 -18.58
C LYS A 140 5.74 17.22 -17.29
N VAL A 141 6.46 17.30 -16.17
CA VAL A 141 5.89 17.57 -14.84
C VAL A 141 6.39 18.91 -14.34
N THR A 142 5.49 19.73 -13.80
CA THR A 142 5.84 20.93 -13.03
C THR A 142 5.92 20.55 -11.56
N THR A 143 7.05 20.84 -10.91
CA THR A 143 7.28 20.58 -9.48
C THR A 143 6.74 21.72 -8.61
N LYS A 144 6.70 21.52 -7.30
CA LYS A 144 6.19 22.51 -6.32
C LYS A 144 7.00 23.82 -6.30
N ASP A 145 8.25 23.79 -6.72
CA ASP A 145 9.17 24.92 -6.92
C ASP A 145 9.17 25.48 -8.37
N GLY A 146 8.17 25.14 -9.17
CA GLY A 146 7.96 25.72 -10.51
C GLY A 146 8.94 25.25 -11.59
N ALA A 147 9.86 24.33 -11.26
CA ALA A 147 10.74 23.69 -12.23
C ALA A 147 9.92 22.79 -13.16
N ILE A 148 10.38 22.63 -14.40
CA ILE A 148 9.73 21.78 -15.40
C ILE A 148 10.71 20.66 -15.77
N ILE A 149 10.32 19.43 -15.49
CA ILE A 149 11.15 18.22 -15.69
C ILE A 149 10.48 17.23 -16.66
N SER A 150 11.28 16.61 -17.53
CA SER A 150 10.88 15.46 -18.37
C SER A 150 11.26 14.18 -17.63
N VAL A 151 10.25 13.42 -17.19
CA VAL A 151 10.43 12.18 -16.42
C VAL A 151 9.61 11.06 -17.06
N GLY A 152 10.24 9.90 -17.24
CA GLY A 152 9.58 8.63 -17.56
C GLY A 152 9.88 7.59 -16.48
N ALA A 153 9.42 6.36 -16.67
CA ALA A 153 9.71 5.26 -15.76
C ALA A 153 9.85 3.93 -16.52
N ASP A 154 10.66 3.00 -15.98
CA ASP A 154 10.51 1.57 -16.25
C ASP A 154 9.76 0.93 -15.07
N ILE A 155 8.85 0.00 -15.36
CA ILE A 155 8.02 -0.67 -14.37
C ILE A 155 8.04 -2.17 -14.63
N GLN A 156 8.43 -2.92 -13.61
CA GLN A 156 8.56 -4.36 -13.62
C GLN A 156 7.45 -4.92 -12.73
N PHE A 157 6.58 -5.73 -13.33
CA PHE A 157 5.38 -6.26 -12.70
C PHE A 157 5.17 -7.71 -13.10
N HIS A 158 4.45 -8.46 -12.30
CA HIS A 158 3.94 -9.78 -12.66
C HIS A 158 2.43 -9.87 -12.46
N ILE A 159 1.84 -10.94 -12.98
CA ILE A 159 0.39 -11.20 -12.87
C ILE A 159 0.18 -12.21 -11.74
N SER A 160 -0.26 -11.73 -10.58
CA SER A 160 -0.53 -12.56 -9.40
C SER A 160 -1.91 -13.24 -9.48
N ASN A 161 -2.86 -12.70 -10.25
CA ASN A 161 -4.14 -13.35 -10.53
C ASN A 161 -4.56 -13.21 -12.01
N PRO A 162 -4.47 -14.29 -12.82
CA PRO A 162 -4.78 -14.22 -14.25
C PRO A 162 -6.27 -14.04 -14.55
N VAL A 163 -7.16 -14.40 -13.61
CA VAL A 163 -8.61 -14.28 -13.79
C VAL A 163 -9.03 -12.83 -13.71
N LEU A 164 -8.55 -12.11 -12.68
CA LEU A 164 -8.74 -10.66 -12.57
C LEU A 164 -8.07 -9.94 -13.75
N SER A 165 -6.85 -10.34 -14.13
CA SER A 165 -6.10 -9.74 -15.25
C SER A 165 -6.84 -9.80 -16.59
N VAL A 166 -7.59 -10.86 -16.87
CA VAL A 166 -8.38 -10.98 -18.11
C VAL A 166 -9.79 -10.37 -17.99
N MET A 167 -10.37 -10.33 -16.78
CA MET A 167 -11.76 -9.86 -16.58
C MET A 167 -11.89 -8.37 -16.25
N ALA A 168 -10.92 -7.78 -15.57
CA ALA A 168 -11.00 -6.39 -15.11
C ALA A 168 -10.60 -5.35 -16.19
N VAL A 169 -9.65 -5.68 -17.07
CA VAL A 169 -9.09 -4.74 -18.05
C VAL A 169 -8.78 -5.43 -19.38
N GLN A 170 -9.31 -4.88 -20.48
CA GLN A 170 -9.04 -5.40 -21.84
C GLN A 170 -7.58 -5.19 -22.28
N ASN A 171 -7.02 -3.99 -22.08
CA ASN A 171 -5.69 -3.59 -22.54
C ASN A 171 -4.77 -3.25 -21.37
N LEU A 172 -4.51 -4.27 -20.54
CA LEU A 172 -3.68 -4.28 -19.34
C LEU A 172 -2.50 -3.28 -19.41
N ASN A 173 -1.56 -3.53 -20.33
CA ASN A 173 -0.32 -2.76 -20.51
C ASN A 173 -0.52 -1.30 -20.94
N ALA A 174 -1.72 -0.91 -21.39
CA ALA A 174 -2.06 0.48 -21.72
C ALA A 174 -2.66 1.19 -20.50
N THR A 175 -3.57 0.53 -19.79
CA THR A 175 -4.17 1.05 -18.55
C THR A 175 -3.11 1.24 -17.46
N THR A 176 -2.24 0.25 -17.21
CA THR A 176 -1.17 0.39 -16.20
C THR A 176 -0.18 1.50 -16.56
N ARG A 177 0.11 1.73 -17.85
CA ARG A 177 0.93 2.87 -18.30
C ARG A 177 0.28 4.21 -17.96
N MET A 178 -1.00 4.39 -18.28
CA MET A 178 -1.71 5.65 -17.99
C MET A 178 -1.84 5.89 -16.49
N THR A 179 -2.13 4.86 -15.70
CA THR A 179 -2.22 4.98 -14.24
C THR A 179 -0.87 5.30 -13.62
N ALA A 180 0.21 4.64 -14.05
CA ALA A 180 1.56 4.96 -13.59
C ALA A 180 2.00 6.37 -13.99
N GLN A 181 1.69 6.81 -15.22
CA GLN A 181 1.94 8.18 -15.66
C GLN A 181 1.20 9.19 -14.77
N ASN A 182 -0.10 9.01 -14.56
CA ASN A 182 -0.93 9.90 -13.73
C ASN A 182 -0.41 9.99 -12.30
N LEU A 183 -0.03 8.84 -11.72
CA LEU A 183 0.42 8.74 -10.33
C LEU A 183 1.84 9.31 -10.15
N MET A 184 2.76 9.04 -11.08
CA MET A 184 4.07 9.68 -11.12
C MET A 184 3.95 11.21 -11.20
N VAL A 185 3.07 11.74 -12.06
CA VAL A 185 2.77 13.18 -12.14
C VAL A 185 2.20 13.70 -10.81
N ALA A 186 1.24 12.98 -10.21
CA ALA A 186 0.59 13.37 -8.96
C ALA A 186 1.51 13.34 -7.73
N THR A 187 2.56 12.51 -7.74
CA THR A 187 3.53 12.43 -6.63
C THR A 187 4.69 13.39 -6.84
N LEU A 188 5.23 13.52 -8.06
CA LEU A 188 6.32 14.47 -8.36
C LEU A 188 5.88 15.94 -8.28
N SER A 189 4.65 16.29 -8.68
CA SER A 189 4.15 17.69 -8.60
C SER A 189 4.00 18.22 -7.18
N LYS A 190 3.84 17.35 -6.18
CA LYS A 190 3.77 17.71 -4.75
C LYS A 190 5.15 17.99 -4.12
N LYS A 191 6.23 17.60 -4.80
CA LYS A 191 7.62 17.60 -4.30
C LYS A 191 8.45 18.72 -4.91
N HIS A 192 9.54 19.10 -4.25
CA HIS A 192 10.50 20.08 -4.78
C HIS A 192 11.58 19.38 -5.63
N LEU A 193 12.17 20.06 -6.63
CA LEU A 193 13.18 19.46 -7.51
C LEU A 193 14.38 18.88 -6.74
N LYS A 194 14.87 19.61 -5.74
CA LYS A 194 16.01 19.20 -4.88
C LYS A 194 15.67 17.94 -4.07
N GLU A 195 14.43 17.82 -3.60
CA GLU A 195 13.91 16.66 -2.86
C GLU A 195 13.79 15.44 -3.79
N ILE A 196 13.32 15.63 -5.03
CA ILE A 196 13.21 14.57 -6.05
C ILE A 196 14.59 14.01 -6.44
N GLN A 197 15.63 14.86 -6.46
CA GLN A 197 16.99 14.45 -6.77
C GLN A 197 17.70 13.74 -5.61
N MET A 198 17.51 14.21 -4.37
CA MET A 198 18.16 13.64 -3.18
C MET A 198 17.44 12.39 -2.64
N GLU A 199 16.11 12.41 -2.58
CA GLU A 199 15.30 11.36 -1.95
C GLU A 199 14.63 10.42 -2.95
N LYS A 200 15.26 10.20 -4.12
CA LYS A 200 14.73 9.34 -5.21
C LYS A 200 14.17 8.02 -4.70
N LEU A 201 14.87 7.34 -3.77
CA LEU A 201 14.46 6.03 -3.24
C LEU A 201 13.14 6.10 -2.47
N ARG A 202 12.98 7.03 -1.53
CA ARG A 202 11.72 7.18 -0.76
C ARG A 202 10.53 7.50 -1.65
N ILE A 203 10.75 8.28 -2.72
CA ILE A 203 9.71 8.59 -3.71
C ILE A 203 9.37 7.35 -4.54
N LEU A 204 10.34 6.47 -4.80
CA LEU A 204 10.17 5.20 -5.50
C LEU A 204 9.36 4.20 -4.67
N ASP A 205 9.66 4.08 -3.38
CA ASP A 205 8.96 3.21 -2.43
C ASP A 205 7.50 3.66 -2.27
N HIS A 206 7.27 4.97 -2.09
CA HIS A 206 5.92 5.56 -2.03
C HIS A 206 5.14 5.33 -3.34
N LEU A 207 5.78 5.53 -4.51
CA LEU A 207 5.16 5.30 -5.81
C LEU A 207 4.86 3.80 -6.06
N LEU A 208 5.66 2.89 -5.52
CA LEU A 208 5.42 1.45 -5.59
C LEU A 208 4.21 1.04 -4.74
N VAL A 209 4.08 1.56 -3.52
CA VAL A 209 2.89 1.33 -2.68
C VAL A 209 1.63 1.90 -3.33
N ASP A 210 1.66 3.18 -3.73
CA ASP A 210 0.54 3.83 -4.44
C ASP A 210 0.15 3.04 -5.71
N LEU A 211 1.13 2.52 -6.45
CA LEU A 211 0.87 1.71 -7.64
C LEU A 211 0.23 0.38 -7.28
N ASN A 212 0.77 -0.35 -6.30
CA ASN A 212 0.31 -1.69 -5.98
C ASN A 212 -1.14 -1.68 -5.46
N GLU A 213 -1.52 -0.68 -4.64
CA GLU A 213 -2.92 -0.45 -4.25
C GLU A 213 -3.84 -0.26 -5.48
N ASN A 214 -3.38 0.48 -6.48
CA ASN A 214 -4.13 0.75 -7.71
C ASN A 214 -4.05 -0.37 -8.77
N THR A 215 -3.12 -1.33 -8.68
CA THR A 215 -3.02 -2.47 -9.62
C THR A 215 -3.61 -3.77 -9.07
N ARG A 216 -3.75 -3.91 -7.75
CA ARG A 216 -4.22 -5.14 -7.10
C ARG A 216 -5.58 -5.63 -7.60
N PHE A 217 -6.51 -4.73 -7.90
CA PHE A 217 -7.84 -5.09 -8.44
C PHE A 217 -7.82 -5.53 -9.91
N TRP A 218 -6.69 -5.40 -10.60
CA TRP A 218 -6.43 -6.01 -11.91
C TRP A 218 -5.69 -7.35 -11.81
N GLY A 219 -5.41 -7.86 -10.59
CA GLY A 219 -4.61 -9.07 -10.40
C GLY A 219 -3.13 -8.89 -10.75
N LEU A 220 -2.63 -7.66 -10.64
CA LEU A 220 -1.23 -7.29 -10.89
C LEU A 220 -0.55 -6.90 -9.59
N GLU A 221 0.72 -7.27 -9.50
CA GLU A 221 1.63 -6.88 -8.42
C GLU A 221 2.90 -6.28 -9.04
N VAL A 222 3.33 -5.15 -8.49
CA VAL A 222 4.46 -4.36 -9.04
C VAL A 222 5.72 -4.66 -8.24
N ASP A 223 6.60 -5.48 -8.82
CA ASP A 223 7.84 -5.92 -8.19
C ASP A 223 8.84 -4.77 -8.03
N ARG A 224 8.92 -3.87 -9.02
CA ARG A 224 9.92 -2.80 -9.05
C ARG A 224 9.53 -1.64 -9.98
N VAL A 225 9.93 -0.44 -9.59
CA VAL A 225 9.81 0.80 -10.39
C VAL A 225 11.21 1.40 -10.54
N GLU A 226 11.51 2.07 -11.66
CA GLU A 226 12.67 2.96 -11.80
C GLU A 226 12.26 4.28 -12.48
N LEU A 227 12.53 5.42 -11.84
CA LEU A 227 12.36 6.74 -12.49
C LEU A 227 13.54 7.06 -13.41
N ILE A 228 13.23 7.46 -14.64
CA ILE A 228 14.16 7.86 -15.70
C ILE A 228 14.02 9.37 -15.92
N PHE A 229 15.07 10.12 -15.58
CA PHE A 229 15.12 11.58 -15.77
C PHE A 229 15.80 11.90 -17.09
N GLU A 230 15.06 12.49 -18.03
CA GLU A 230 15.56 12.77 -19.39
C GLU A 230 16.13 14.19 -19.50
N ALA A 231 15.44 15.18 -18.94
CA ALA A 231 15.91 16.57 -18.91
C ALA A 231 15.22 17.40 -17.81
N VAL A 232 15.97 18.32 -17.19
CA VAL A 232 15.37 19.50 -16.53
C VAL A 232 15.20 20.56 -17.61
N LEU A 233 13.95 20.75 -18.07
CA LEU A 233 13.62 21.66 -19.18
C LEU A 233 13.60 23.13 -18.74
N LYS A 234 13.29 23.36 -17.47
CA LYS A 234 13.40 24.67 -16.80
C LYS A 234 13.83 24.42 -15.35
N PRO A 235 14.91 25.07 -14.85
CA PRO A 235 15.22 25.04 -13.41
C PRO A 235 14.09 25.69 -12.59
N PRO A 236 14.09 25.57 -11.25
CA PRO A 236 13.16 26.30 -10.41
C PRO A 236 13.18 27.79 -10.72
N GLU A 237 12.04 28.47 -10.60
CA GLU A 237 12.06 29.92 -10.47
C GLU A 237 12.50 30.25 -9.04
N ASP A 238 13.82 30.22 -8.81
CA ASP A 238 14.41 30.99 -7.73
C ASP A 238 13.84 32.42 -7.81
N PHE A 239 13.36 32.94 -6.68
CA PHE A 239 12.84 34.31 -6.58
C PHE A 239 14.01 35.30 -6.75
N VAL A 240 14.45 35.49 -7.99
CA VAL A 240 15.27 36.63 -8.39
C VAL A 240 14.45 37.87 -8.04
N PRO A 241 14.91 38.73 -7.11
CA PRO A 241 14.29 40.03 -6.93
C PRO A 241 14.42 40.74 -8.28
N GLY A 242 13.28 40.98 -8.94
CA GLY A 242 13.27 41.60 -10.27
C GLY A 242 14.11 42.88 -10.25
N PRO A 243 14.86 43.19 -11.33
CA PRO A 243 15.90 44.22 -11.32
C PRO A 243 15.42 45.47 -10.58
N LEU A 244 16.03 45.75 -9.43
CA LEU A 244 15.49 46.68 -8.43
C LEU A 244 15.06 47.96 -9.15
N VAL A 245 13.75 48.24 -9.12
CA VAL A 245 13.19 49.43 -9.76
C VAL A 245 13.87 50.62 -9.13
N VAL A 246 14.83 51.19 -9.87
CA VAL A 246 15.76 52.17 -9.32
C VAL A 246 14.93 53.33 -8.80
N PRO A 247 14.97 53.64 -7.49
CA PRO A 247 14.18 54.74 -6.96
C PRO A 247 14.60 56.02 -7.70
N PRO A 248 13.65 56.85 -8.15
CA PRO A 248 13.95 57.97 -9.03
C PRO A 248 15.01 58.88 -8.41
N THR A 249 16.10 59.12 -9.15
CA THR A 249 17.26 59.87 -8.68
C THR A 249 16.83 61.23 -8.14
N VAL A 250 16.93 61.42 -6.82
CA VAL A 250 16.62 62.69 -6.17
C VAL A 250 17.67 63.71 -6.60
N PRO A 251 17.29 64.84 -7.24
CA PRO A 251 18.26 65.87 -7.64
C PRO A 251 18.92 66.50 -6.41
N GLY A 252 20.25 66.62 -6.41
CA GLY A 252 21.00 67.39 -5.39
C GLY A 252 22.20 66.71 -4.72
N LEU A 253 22.58 65.48 -5.09
CA LEU A 253 23.75 64.78 -4.51
C LEU A 253 24.79 64.31 -5.54
N GLU A 254 24.96 65.06 -6.63
CA GLU A 254 26.07 64.88 -7.57
C GLU A 254 27.38 65.38 -6.94
N GLY A 255 28.12 64.49 -6.25
CA GLY A 255 29.45 64.83 -5.71
C GLY A 255 30.10 63.84 -4.74
N LEU A 256 29.36 62.91 -4.12
CA LEU A 256 29.89 62.00 -3.09
C LEU A 256 30.09 60.56 -3.60
N VAL A 257 31.14 60.36 -4.39
CA VAL A 257 31.58 59.00 -4.78
C VAL A 257 32.31 58.33 -3.62
N GLY A 258 31.71 57.32 -2.99
CA GLY A 258 32.42 56.47 -2.03
C GLY A 258 31.55 55.70 -1.03
N PRO A 259 32.17 54.84 -0.19
CA PRO A 259 31.47 53.99 0.79
C PRO A 259 30.71 54.76 1.89
N ILE A 260 30.96 56.06 2.03
CA ILE A 260 30.27 56.95 2.97
C ILE A 260 28.75 57.00 2.66
N GLN A 261 28.35 56.99 1.40
CA GLN A 261 26.92 56.99 1.02
C GLN A 261 26.24 55.64 1.33
N GLN A 262 26.99 54.53 1.24
CA GLN A 262 26.52 53.20 1.63
C GLN A 262 26.31 53.11 3.16
N LEU A 263 27.20 53.73 3.94
CA LEU A 263 27.05 53.88 5.39
C LEU A 263 25.83 54.73 5.75
N ALA A 264 25.62 55.86 5.06
CA ALA A 264 24.47 56.74 5.29
C ALA A 264 23.13 56.02 5.01
N MET A 265 23.06 55.20 3.96
CA MET A 265 21.85 54.44 3.64
C MET A 265 21.56 53.34 4.67
N HIS A 266 22.59 52.71 5.24
CA HIS A 266 22.44 51.75 6.34
C HIS A 266 21.84 52.42 7.59
N PHE A 267 22.31 53.61 7.96
CA PHE A 267 21.75 54.38 9.08
C PHE A 267 20.31 54.86 8.83
N LEU A 268 19.95 55.23 7.61
CA LEU A 268 18.58 55.59 7.25
C LEU A 268 17.60 54.40 7.35
N ASN A 269 17.98 53.26 6.78
CA ASN A 269 17.14 52.06 6.81
C ASN A 269 16.90 51.58 8.25
N ASN A 270 17.92 51.63 9.10
CA ASN A 270 17.82 51.25 10.51
C ASN A 270 16.99 52.23 11.37
N ARG A 271 16.81 53.49 10.93
CA ARG A 271 15.89 54.44 11.59
C ARG A 271 14.42 54.22 11.22
N LEU A 272 14.14 53.77 9.99
CA LEU A 272 12.77 53.42 9.58
C LEU A 272 12.27 52.15 10.29
N ALA A 273 13.14 51.17 10.55
CA ALA A 273 12.81 49.98 11.33
C ALA A 273 12.39 50.28 12.78
N VAL A 274 12.86 51.39 13.36
CA VAL A 274 12.59 51.80 14.76
C VAL A 274 11.30 52.64 14.88
N ALA A 275 10.68 53.07 13.77
CA ALA A 275 9.48 53.91 13.80
C ALA A 275 8.16 53.13 14.05
N ASN A 276 8.16 51.79 13.96
CA ASN A 276 6.96 50.95 14.01
C ASN A 276 6.92 50.02 15.25
N GLN A 277 7.25 50.52 16.45
CA GLN A 277 6.98 49.84 17.73
C GLN A 277 7.14 50.75 18.96
N SER A 278 6.10 51.52 19.34
CA SER A 278 6.09 52.27 20.61
C SER A 278 4.69 52.73 21.09
N SER A 279 3.83 51.76 21.43
CA SER A 279 2.77 51.89 22.44
C SER A 279 2.39 50.47 22.92
N ASP A 280 2.30 50.14 24.21
CA ASP A 280 2.45 50.92 25.45
C ASP A 280 3.16 50.06 26.53
N GLN A 281 3.74 50.72 27.55
CA GLN A 281 3.91 50.31 28.98
C GLN A 281 4.17 48.80 29.32
N ASN A 282 5.17 48.37 30.11
CA ASN A 282 6.19 49.00 30.98
C ASN A 282 7.29 47.91 31.28
N GLU A 283 8.33 47.97 32.14
CA GLU A 283 8.82 48.92 33.16
C GLU A 283 10.39 48.91 33.25
N LYS A 284 11.01 48.34 34.30
CA LYS A 284 12.42 48.54 34.71
C LYS A 284 12.90 47.43 35.72
N PRO A 285 14.18 47.35 36.21
CA PRO A 285 15.33 46.64 35.58
C PRO A 285 16.14 45.69 36.53
N GLU A 286 17.39 45.35 36.14
CA GLU A 286 18.55 44.85 36.93
C GLU A 286 18.59 43.34 37.32
N ALA A 287 19.75 42.64 37.43
CA ALA A 287 21.13 42.83 36.92
C ALA A 287 22.00 41.53 37.11
N GLY A 288 23.17 41.43 36.44
CA GLY A 288 24.15 40.31 36.53
C GLY A 288 23.96 39.23 35.43
N GLU A 289 24.95 38.77 34.65
CA GLU A 289 26.30 38.22 34.93
C GLU A 289 26.26 36.86 35.68
N THR A 290 26.97 35.79 35.30
CA THR A 290 28.14 35.65 34.39
C THR A 290 27.97 34.52 33.33
N VAL A 291 29.00 34.30 32.49
CA VAL A 291 29.15 33.14 31.61
C VAL A 291 30.20 32.18 32.19
N GLU A 292 29.89 30.88 32.25
CA GLU A 292 30.91 29.81 32.26
C GLU A 292 30.54 28.72 31.24
N LEU A 293 31.56 27.98 30.80
CA LEU A 293 31.50 27.05 29.68
C LEU A 293 31.91 25.64 30.15
N MET A 294 31.00 24.68 30.07
CA MET A 294 31.31 23.27 30.23
C MET A 294 30.48 22.45 29.23
N ASN A 295 31.11 21.45 28.60
CA ASN A 295 30.52 20.60 27.58
C ASN A 295 30.33 19.16 28.11
N GLU A 296 29.60 18.33 27.34
CA GLU A 296 29.39 16.89 27.56
C GLU A 296 28.58 16.48 28.81
N LEU A 297 27.27 16.26 28.64
CA LEU A 297 26.68 14.95 28.97
C LEU A 297 25.36 14.73 28.20
N ASP A 298 25.03 13.47 27.91
CA ASP A 298 23.83 13.04 27.20
C ASP A 298 22.52 13.42 27.92
N PRO A 299 21.41 13.61 27.17
CA PRO A 299 20.11 13.93 27.77
C PRO A 299 19.62 12.80 28.70
N PRO A 300 19.19 13.11 29.93
CA PRO A 300 18.74 12.10 30.87
C PRO A 300 17.46 11.44 30.38
N SER A 301 17.50 10.10 30.26
CA SER A 301 16.34 9.26 29.97
C SER A 301 15.21 9.54 30.98
N VAL A 302 14.14 10.19 30.54
CA VAL A 302 12.91 10.30 31.32
C VAL A 302 12.26 8.93 31.36
N VAL A 303 12.58 8.17 32.40
CA VAL A 303 12.03 6.83 32.67
C VAL A 303 10.50 6.95 32.78
N PRO A 304 9.71 6.26 31.92
CA PRO A 304 8.27 6.17 32.11
C PRO A 304 7.97 5.53 33.47
N VAL A 305 7.07 6.14 34.26
CA VAL A 305 6.68 5.60 35.55
C VAL A 305 6.00 4.24 35.31
N PRO A 306 6.50 3.13 35.87
CA PRO A 306 5.96 1.80 35.57
C PRO A 306 4.63 1.57 36.29
N CYS A 307 3.53 1.76 35.56
CA CYS A 307 2.22 1.23 35.93
C CYS A 307 2.29 -0.30 35.93
N LYS A 308 2.46 -0.88 37.12
CA LYS A 308 2.71 -2.32 37.33
C LYS A 308 1.52 -3.19 36.90
N ALA A 309 1.58 -3.72 35.68
CA ALA A 309 1.59 -5.17 35.43
C ALA A 309 1.67 -5.45 33.92
N ASP A 310 2.50 -6.43 33.55
CA ASP A 310 2.55 -6.98 32.19
C ASP A 310 1.41 -7.98 32.00
N PHE A 311 0.18 -7.45 31.95
CA PHE A 311 -1.03 -8.22 31.66
C PHE A 311 -0.97 -8.77 30.23
N GLY A 312 -0.91 -10.09 30.08
CA GLY A 312 -1.06 -10.72 28.77
C GLY A 312 -2.45 -10.50 28.20
N ALA A 313 -2.59 -10.45 26.87
CA ALA A 313 -3.85 -10.15 26.19
C ALA A 313 -5.02 -11.05 26.64
N ASP A 314 -4.74 -12.31 26.98
CA ASP A 314 -5.72 -13.27 27.49
C ASP A 314 -6.37 -12.80 28.82
N GLU A 315 -5.57 -12.21 29.72
CA GLU A 315 -6.02 -11.64 31.00
C GLU A 315 -6.71 -10.28 30.80
N MET A 316 -6.21 -9.45 29.89
CA MET A 316 -6.87 -8.18 29.52
C MET A 316 -8.30 -8.40 29.00
N ILE A 317 -8.53 -9.46 28.23
CA ILE A 317 -9.86 -9.80 27.70
C ILE A 317 -10.76 -10.38 28.79
N SER A 318 -10.18 -11.15 29.72
CA SER A 318 -10.87 -11.60 30.94
C SER A 318 -11.29 -10.40 31.83
N ALA A 319 -10.49 -9.34 31.86
CA ALA A 319 -10.87 -8.09 32.50
C ALA A 319 -11.98 -7.35 31.74
N VAL A 320 -11.90 -7.25 30.40
CA VAL A 320 -12.97 -6.66 29.56
C VAL A 320 -14.33 -7.31 29.85
N GLU A 321 -14.38 -8.65 29.95
CA GLU A 321 -15.63 -9.39 30.22
C GLU A 321 -16.34 -8.91 31.49
N LEU A 322 -15.59 -8.56 32.54
CA LEU A 322 -16.12 -8.08 33.83
C LEU A 322 -16.72 -6.66 33.78
N PHE A 323 -16.44 -5.87 32.73
CA PHE A 323 -16.99 -4.52 32.55
C PHE A 323 -18.16 -4.47 31.55
N LEU A 324 -18.50 -5.59 30.90
CA LEU A 324 -19.56 -5.67 29.91
C LEU A 324 -20.94 -5.38 30.52
N SER A 325 -21.66 -4.45 29.90
CA SER A 325 -22.91 -3.89 30.42
C SER A 325 -23.81 -3.37 29.31
N GLU A 326 -25.13 -3.43 29.54
CA GLU A 326 -26.18 -3.08 28.56
C GLU A 326 -26.10 -1.60 28.12
N SER A 327 -25.56 -0.74 28.97
CA SER A 327 -25.27 0.67 28.67
C SER A 327 -24.11 0.86 27.68
N LEU A 328 -23.07 0.01 27.73
CA LEU A 328 -21.99 0.01 26.74
C LEU A 328 -22.47 -0.58 25.41
N VAL A 329 -23.22 -1.68 25.45
CA VAL A 329 -23.87 -2.27 24.26
C VAL A 329 -24.73 -1.23 23.54
N GLY A 330 -25.55 -0.47 24.27
CA GLY A 330 -26.39 0.60 23.69
C GLY A 330 -25.64 1.79 23.10
N GLN A 331 -24.38 2.03 23.50
CA GLN A 331 -23.53 3.10 22.93
C GLN A 331 -22.74 2.60 21.72
N VAL A 332 -22.15 1.41 21.84
CA VAL A 332 -21.22 0.83 20.87
C VAL A 332 -21.98 0.13 19.73
N GLY A 333 -22.77 -0.90 20.03
CA GLY A 333 -23.69 -1.53 19.07
C GLY A 333 -23.00 -2.15 17.84
N ALA A 334 -21.87 -2.84 18.02
CA ALA A 334 -21.07 -3.43 16.94
C ALA A 334 -20.29 -4.67 17.42
N CYS A 335 -19.87 -5.53 16.47
CA CYS A 335 -19.02 -6.69 16.73
C CYS A 335 -17.59 -6.47 16.21
N TYR A 336 -16.59 -6.68 17.07
CA TYR A 336 -15.17 -6.48 16.79
C TYR A 336 -14.40 -7.79 16.85
N GLN A 337 -13.43 -7.93 15.94
CA GLN A 337 -12.39 -8.96 16.00
C GLN A 337 -11.02 -8.27 16.19
N PHE A 338 -10.22 -8.77 17.12
CA PHE A 338 -8.85 -8.33 17.37
C PHE A 338 -7.85 -9.41 16.95
N ASN A 339 -6.95 -9.09 16.03
CA ASN A 339 -5.81 -9.93 15.64
C ASN A 339 -4.55 -9.37 16.28
N ILE A 340 -4.20 -9.89 17.46
CA ILE A 340 -3.05 -9.41 18.24
C ILE A 340 -1.80 -10.15 17.81
N ILE A 341 -0.77 -9.38 17.45
CA ILE A 341 0.56 -9.86 17.11
C ILE A 341 1.42 -9.79 18.38
N ARG A 342 1.90 -10.95 18.84
CA ARG A 342 2.86 -11.02 19.95
C ARG A 342 4.30 -10.78 19.42
N PRO A 343 5.24 -10.24 20.22
CA PRO A 343 6.67 -10.22 19.89
C PRO A 343 7.28 -11.58 19.46
N GLU A 344 6.67 -12.71 19.83
CA GLU A 344 7.06 -14.06 19.41
C GLU A 344 6.67 -14.38 17.94
N GLY A 345 5.96 -13.48 17.26
CA GLY A 345 5.46 -13.65 15.89
C GLY A 345 4.11 -14.38 15.79
N GLU A 346 3.62 -14.98 16.88
CA GLU A 346 2.30 -15.58 16.93
C GLU A 346 1.19 -14.53 16.78
N ARG A 347 0.13 -14.89 16.03
CA ARG A 347 -1.09 -14.09 15.91
C ARG A 347 -2.22 -14.77 16.68
N LYS A 348 -2.69 -14.14 17.76
CA LYS A 348 -3.89 -14.58 18.48
C LYS A 348 -5.11 -13.78 18.02
N THR A 349 -6.19 -14.48 17.68
CA THR A 349 -7.48 -13.86 17.34
C THR A 349 -8.41 -13.89 18.54
N TYR A 350 -9.09 -12.78 18.78
CA TYR A 350 -10.01 -12.55 19.87
C TYR A 350 -11.25 -11.81 19.37
N PHE A 351 -12.35 -11.85 20.13
CA PHE A 351 -13.59 -11.17 19.78
C PHE A 351 -14.21 -10.38 20.92
N LEU A 352 -14.99 -9.36 20.54
CA LEU A 352 -15.84 -8.56 21.41
C LEU A 352 -17.16 -8.29 20.69
N ASP A 353 -18.23 -8.95 21.13
CA ASP A 353 -19.59 -8.71 20.65
C ASP A 353 -20.29 -7.71 21.59
N LEU A 354 -20.60 -6.52 21.06
CA LEU A 354 -21.41 -5.50 21.72
C LEU A 354 -22.72 -5.24 20.95
N THR A 355 -23.29 -6.27 20.32
CA THR A 355 -24.55 -6.19 19.58
C THR A 355 -25.77 -6.69 20.38
N THR A 356 -25.58 -7.60 21.35
CA THR A 356 -26.71 -8.24 22.08
C THR A 356 -26.53 -8.28 23.60
N GLY A 357 -27.63 -8.02 24.33
CA GLY A 357 -27.72 -8.17 25.78
C GLY A 357 -26.68 -7.33 26.55
N LYS A 358 -25.86 -7.99 27.36
CA LYS A 358 -24.74 -7.36 28.09
C LYS A 358 -23.45 -7.27 27.27
N GLY A 359 -23.39 -7.96 26.12
CA GLY A 359 -22.18 -8.22 25.35
C GLY A 359 -21.49 -9.53 25.73
N LYS A 360 -20.54 -9.96 24.89
CA LYS A 360 -19.61 -11.08 25.14
C LYS A 360 -18.18 -10.69 24.74
N ALA A 361 -17.18 -11.19 25.44
CA ALA A 361 -15.78 -11.16 25.01
C ALA A 361 -15.21 -12.58 25.02
N GLY A 362 -14.14 -12.84 24.27
CA GLY A 362 -13.53 -14.16 24.27
C GLY A 362 -12.37 -14.36 23.30
N HIS A 363 -11.84 -15.58 23.28
CA HIS A 363 -10.73 -15.99 22.43
C HIS A 363 -11.24 -16.80 21.23
N GLY A 364 -10.61 -16.65 20.07
CA GLY A 364 -11.02 -17.27 18.81
C GLY A 364 -11.80 -16.33 17.88
N VAL A 365 -12.39 -16.91 16.84
CA VAL A 365 -13.20 -16.22 15.82
C VAL A 365 -14.61 -15.95 16.37
N PRO A 366 -15.20 -14.76 16.15
CA PRO A 366 -16.56 -14.45 16.64
C PRO A 366 -17.63 -15.39 16.05
N GLU A 367 -18.68 -15.65 16.85
CA GLU A 367 -19.87 -16.41 16.43
C GLU A 367 -20.71 -15.67 15.36
N LEU A 368 -20.62 -14.33 15.36
CA LEU A 368 -21.25 -13.41 14.43
C LEU A 368 -20.20 -12.84 13.48
N LYS A 369 -20.63 -12.39 12.29
CA LYS A 369 -19.71 -11.70 11.37
C LYS A 369 -19.25 -10.37 12.02
N PRO A 370 -17.94 -10.10 12.15
CA PRO A 370 -17.47 -8.82 12.68
C PRO A 370 -17.75 -7.67 11.71
N ASP A 371 -18.07 -6.51 12.28
CA ASP A 371 -18.22 -5.23 11.56
C ASP A 371 -16.85 -4.57 11.32
N VAL A 372 -15.90 -4.85 12.23
CA VAL A 372 -14.53 -4.32 12.22
C VAL A 372 -13.54 -5.41 12.63
N ILE A 373 -12.45 -5.54 11.89
CA ILE A 373 -11.26 -6.31 12.27
C ILE A 373 -10.13 -5.33 12.55
N LEU A 374 -9.43 -5.53 13.67
CA LEU A 374 -8.37 -4.67 14.20
C LEU A 374 -7.08 -5.49 14.33
N GLU A 375 -5.99 -5.11 13.65
CA GLU A 375 -4.68 -5.77 13.81
C GLU A 375 -3.67 -4.85 14.49
N MET A 376 -3.00 -5.32 15.55
CA MET A 376 -2.01 -4.53 16.30
C MET A 376 -1.09 -5.40 17.18
N ALA A 377 -0.07 -4.78 17.78
CA ALA A 377 0.82 -5.44 18.74
C ALA A 377 0.22 -5.53 20.16
N GLU A 378 0.59 -6.55 20.92
CA GLU A 378 0.14 -6.78 22.31
C GLU A 378 0.43 -5.56 23.23
N ALA A 379 1.63 -4.98 23.13
CA ALA A 379 2.02 -3.77 23.87
C ALA A 379 1.25 -2.49 23.47
N ASP A 380 0.77 -2.40 22.23
CA ASP A 380 -0.06 -1.28 21.78
C ASP A 380 -1.49 -1.39 22.31
N LEU A 381 -2.03 -2.61 22.45
CA LEU A 381 -3.30 -2.82 23.14
C LEU A 381 -3.20 -2.52 24.65
N GLN A 382 -2.12 -2.95 25.31
CA GLN A 382 -1.84 -2.60 26.72
C GLN A 382 -1.85 -1.08 26.91
N SER A 383 -1.15 -0.36 26.02
CA SER A 383 -1.10 1.11 26.00
C SER A 383 -2.47 1.77 25.78
N MET A 384 -3.38 1.15 25.02
CA MET A 384 -4.76 1.65 24.84
C MET A 384 -5.66 1.40 26.06
N VAL A 385 -5.50 0.27 26.76
CA VAL A 385 -6.29 -0.05 27.96
C VAL A 385 -5.85 0.77 29.17
N CYS A 386 -4.55 1.03 29.30
CA CYS A 386 -4.00 1.98 30.28
C CYS A 386 -4.40 3.45 29.98
N GLY A 387 -4.80 3.76 28.74
CA GLY A 387 -5.24 5.08 28.31
C GLY A 387 -4.13 6.00 27.78
N ASP A 388 -2.88 5.54 27.78
CA ASP A 388 -1.70 6.26 27.26
C ASP A 388 -1.79 6.48 25.74
N LEU A 389 -2.39 5.53 25.02
CA LEU A 389 -2.56 5.56 23.57
C LEU A 389 -4.05 5.62 23.19
N ARG A 390 -4.48 6.67 22.47
CA ARG A 390 -5.87 6.74 21.97
C ARG A 390 -6.01 5.94 20.66
N PRO A 391 -7.14 5.25 20.40
CA PRO A 391 -7.34 4.47 19.18
C PRO A 391 -7.11 5.25 17.87
N LEU A 392 -7.56 6.52 17.82
CA LEU A 392 -7.30 7.40 16.67
C LEU A 392 -5.79 7.68 16.48
N GLY A 393 -5.05 7.85 17.58
CA GLY A 393 -3.59 8.03 17.55
C GLY A 393 -2.86 6.77 17.10
N ALA A 394 -3.31 5.59 17.55
CA ALA A 394 -2.78 4.31 17.10
C ALA A 394 -2.99 4.09 15.58
N TYR A 395 -4.17 4.45 15.07
CA TYR A 395 -4.46 4.40 13.63
C TYR A 395 -3.61 5.39 12.82
N MET A 396 -3.56 6.66 13.23
CA MET A 396 -2.79 7.71 12.56
C MET A 396 -1.25 7.50 12.61
N SER A 397 -0.76 6.64 13.50
CA SER A 397 0.65 6.24 13.60
C SER A 397 0.97 4.88 12.96
N GLY A 398 -0.02 4.21 12.35
CA GLY A 398 0.15 2.89 11.73
C GLY A 398 0.30 1.71 12.71
N LYS A 399 0.17 1.96 14.02
CA LYS A 399 0.21 0.94 15.09
C LYS A 399 -1.05 0.07 15.17
N LEU A 400 -2.17 0.61 14.70
CA LEU A 400 -3.46 -0.06 14.61
C LEU A 400 -3.92 -0.10 13.16
N LEU A 401 -3.95 -1.29 12.56
CA LEU A 401 -4.57 -1.52 11.26
C LEU A 401 -6.06 -1.79 11.43
N VAL A 402 -6.88 -1.24 10.54
CA VAL A 402 -8.34 -1.24 10.64
C VAL A 402 -8.95 -1.74 9.33
N HIS A 403 -9.75 -2.80 9.41
CA HIS A 403 -10.53 -3.34 8.31
C HIS A 403 -12.02 -3.32 8.68
N GLY A 404 -12.70 -2.22 8.34
CA GLY A 404 -14.10 -1.96 8.68
C GLY A 404 -14.44 -0.48 8.50
N ASP A 405 -15.55 -0.03 9.08
CA ASP A 405 -15.84 1.40 9.20
C ASP A 405 -14.99 2.02 10.33
N LEU A 406 -14.25 3.08 10.01
CA LEU A 406 -13.46 3.83 11.00
C LEU A 406 -14.37 4.47 12.06
N ARG A 407 -15.62 4.83 11.72
CA ARG A 407 -16.58 5.41 12.67
C ARG A 407 -17.07 4.40 13.70
N THR A 408 -17.29 3.14 13.34
CA THR A 408 -17.57 2.08 14.34
C THR A 408 -16.30 1.69 15.09
N THR A 409 -15.13 1.72 14.45
CA THR A 409 -13.83 1.52 15.11
C THR A 409 -13.63 2.47 16.28
N LEU A 410 -13.80 3.78 16.08
CA LEU A 410 -13.56 4.79 17.11
C LEU A 410 -14.50 4.66 18.34
N LYS A 411 -15.65 4.00 18.22
CA LYS A 411 -16.52 3.74 19.38
C LYS A 411 -15.87 2.84 20.45
N ILE A 412 -14.83 2.08 20.10
CA ILE A 412 -14.13 1.22 21.07
C ILE A 412 -13.50 2.02 22.22
N GLU A 413 -13.25 3.32 22.02
CA GLU A 413 -12.70 4.21 23.05
C GLU A 413 -13.57 4.26 24.31
N GLU A 414 -14.91 4.17 24.21
CA GLU A 414 -15.78 4.12 25.40
C GLU A 414 -15.65 2.80 26.18
N VAL A 415 -15.23 1.70 25.53
CA VAL A 415 -14.96 0.42 26.21
C VAL A 415 -13.66 0.49 27.02
N PHE A 416 -12.58 0.98 26.41
CA PHE A 416 -11.30 1.17 27.11
C PHE A 416 -11.46 2.15 28.28
N LYS A 417 -12.10 3.29 28.02
CA LYS A 417 -12.46 4.34 29.00
C LYS A 417 -13.39 3.87 30.11
N ALA A 418 -14.13 2.77 29.94
CA ALA A 418 -14.89 2.13 31.02
C ALA A 418 -13.98 1.35 31.98
N MET A 419 -12.87 0.78 31.48
CA MET A 419 -11.86 0.09 32.28
C MET A 419 -10.93 1.06 33.01
N THR A 420 -10.46 2.12 32.34
CA THR A 420 -9.54 3.13 32.92
C THR A 420 -10.22 4.07 33.94
N ARG A 421 -11.52 3.91 34.23
CA ARG A 421 -12.32 4.77 35.11
C ARG A 421 -12.37 4.31 36.58
N ARG A 422 -11.32 3.66 37.07
CA ARG A 422 -11.20 3.13 38.44
C ARG A 422 -9.98 3.67 39.18
#